data_AF-A0A2S8PTH7-F1
#
_entry.id   AF-A0A2S8PTH7-F1
#
_cell.length_a   1.000
_cell.length_b   1.000
_cell.length_c   1.000
_cell.angle_alpha   90.00
_cell.angle_beta   90.00
_cell.angle_gamma   90.00
#
_symmetry.space_group_name_H-M   'P 1'
#
loop_
_entity.id
_entity.type
_entity.pdbx_description
1 polymer ?
#
loop_
_entity_poly.entity_id
_entity_poly.type
_entity_poly.pdbx_seq_one_letter_code
_entity_poly.pdbx_strand_id
1 'polypeptide(L)'
;MEDARYIGNDKEISLKKYLYYRYTFYPSSSRLLIIDISFLLLYLLIIPPFVWAIFFLRRQAPLIIDRERQIFYTWYKGKAYAARYPQVGMAEKTNILFLKVYGLDENNNLVGRGFIPNVSSYSFAFLSSGNDKALAVAFMVKFLLNGKEA
;
A
#
# COMPACT_ATOMS: atom_id res chain seq x y z
N MET A 1 28.25 -12.74 44.11
CA MET A 1 28.53 -13.15 42.71
C MET A 1 28.73 -14.66 42.59
N GLU A 2 28.06 -15.45 43.44
CA GLU A 2 28.19 -16.91 43.46
C GLU A 2 27.15 -17.56 42.53
N ASP A 3 25.91 -17.03 42.54
CA ASP A 3 24.80 -17.52 41.72
C ASP A 3 25.01 -17.36 40.20
N ALA A 4 25.80 -16.36 39.78
CA ALA A 4 26.14 -16.16 38.38
C ALA A 4 27.16 -17.18 37.85
N ARG A 5 28.00 -17.76 38.73
CA ARG A 5 28.99 -18.80 38.35
C ARG A 5 28.33 -20.16 38.11
N TYR A 6 27.19 -20.43 38.74
CA TYR A 6 26.42 -21.67 38.58
C TYR A 6 25.89 -21.85 37.14
N ILE A 7 25.70 -20.75 36.40
CA ILE A 7 25.06 -20.76 35.07
C ILE A 7 26.05 -21.03 33.94
N GLY A 8 27.29 -20.55 34.06
CA GLY A 8 28.32 -20.72 33.02
C GLY A 8 28.88 -22.14 32.89
N ASN A 9 28.64 -22.99 33.90
CA ASN A 9 29.08 -24.39 33.89
C ASN A 9 28.09 -25.35 33.23
N ASP A 10 26.79 -25.04 33.26
CA ASP A 10 25.78 -25.77 32.48
C ASP A 10 25.82 -25.25 31.04
N LYS A 11 26.36 -26.04 30.10
CA LYS A 11 26.40 -25.71 28.66
C LYS A 11 25.03 -25.68 27.98
N GLU A 12 23.94 -25.84 28.74
CA GLU A 12 22.57 -25.88 28.26
C GLU A 12 21.71 -24.83 28.98
N ILE A 13 20.94 -24.06 28.19
CA ILE A 13 19.98 -23.10 28.71
C ILE A 13 18.59 -23.41 28.16
N SER A 14 17.69 -23.85 29.04
CA SER A 14 16.28 -24.02 28.69
C SER A 14 15.57 -22.66 28.65
N LEU A 15 14.52 -22.54 27.85
CA LEU A 15 13.75 -21.30 27.70
C LEU A 15 13.20 -20.79 29.05
N LYS A 16 12.75 -21.70 29.92
CA LYS A 16 12.29 -21.35 31.27
C LYS A 16 13.43 -20.78 32.13
N LYS A 17 14.62 -21.38 32.07
CA LYS A 17 15.83 -20.91 32.77
C LYS A 17 16.19 -19.50 32.27
N TYR A 18 16.21 -19.30 30.96
CA TYR A 18 16.46 -17.99 30.33
C TYR A 18 15.48 -16.90 30.80
N LEU A 19 14.16 -17.16 30.75
CA LEU A 19 13.16 -16.17 31.13
C LEU A 19 13.25 -15.80 32.62
N TYR A 20 13.46 -16.80 33.49
CA TYR A 20 13.66 -16.57 34.93
C TYR A 20 14.88 -15.68 35.18
N TYR A 21 16.01 -15.93 34.53
CA TYR A 21 17.19 -15.07 34.71
C TYR A 21 16.97 -13.66 34.18
N ARG A 22 16.41 -13.53 32.97
CA ARG A 22 16.18 -12.24 32.35
C ARG A 22 15.26 -11.34 33.17
N TYR A 23 14.19 -11.91 33.74
CA TYR A 23 13.12 -11.13 34.37
C TYR A 23 13.06 -11.17 35.90
N THR A 24 13.90 -11.96 36.57
CA THR A 24 13.91 -12.03 38.04
C THR A 24 15.29 -11.91 38.70
N PHE A 25 16.39 -12.11 37.97
CA PHE A 25 17.71 -12.20 38.60
C PHE A 25 18.45 -10.86 38.77
N TYR A 26 18.25 -9.91 37.85
CA TYR A 26 18.93 -8.61 37.90
C TYR A 26 18.03 -7.53 38.54
N PRO A 27 18.61 -6.52 39.21
CA PRO A 27 17.83 -5.40 39.77
C PRO A 27 17.00 -4.64 38.71
N SER A 28 17.46 -4.63 37.45
CA SER A 28 16.79 -4.02 36.31
C SER A 28 15.79 -4.95 35.60
N SER A 29 15.66 -6.19 36.06
CA SER A 29 14.85 -7.21 35.38
C SER A 29 13.36 -6.87 35.30
N SER A 30 12.82 -6.18 36.30
CA SER A 30 11.43 -5.68 36.28
C SER A 30 11.21 -4.66 35.16
N ARG A 31 12.18 -3.74 34.96
CA ARG A 31 12.14 -2.76 33.86
C ARG A 31 12.23 -3.45 32.50
N LEU A 32 13.08 -4.46 32.36
CA LEU A 32 13.21 -5.25 31.12
C LEU A 32 11.90 -5.98 30.79
N LEU A 33 11.24 -6.57 31.79
CA LEU A 33 9.95 -7.23 31.61
C LEU A 33 8.88 -6.26 31.12
N ILE A 34 8.79 -5.06 31.72
CA ILE A 34 7.84 -4.03 31.30
C ILE A 34 8.10 -3.62 29.85
N ILE A 35 9.37 -3.35 29.49
CA ILE A 35 9.74 -2.95 28.12
C ILE A 35 9.38 -4.05 27.12
N ASP A 36 9.75 -5.30 27.39
CA ASP A 36 9.53 -6.43 26.48
C ASP A 36 8.02 -6.68 26.29
N ILE A 37 7.20 -6.57 27.36
CA ILE A 37 5.72 -6.66 27.26
C ILE A 37 5.14 -5.47 26.49
N SER A 38 5.62 -4.25 26.74
CA SER A 38 5.16 -3.05 26.02
C SER A 38 5.40 -3.17 24.51
N PHE A 39 6.59 -3.62 24.10
CA PHE A 39 6.88 -3.85 22.68
C PHE A 39 6.03 -4.99 22.10
N LEU A 40 5.83 -6.08 22.83
CA LEU A 40 4.96 -7.17 22.39
C LEU A 40 3.53 -6.68 22.13
N LEU A 41 2.96 -5.91 23.05
CA LEU A 41 1.62 -5.33 22.91
C LEU A 41 1.55 -4.33 21.76
N LEU A 42 2.57 -3.49 21.60
CA LEU A 42 2.68 -2.55 20.49
C LEU A 42 2.69 -3.29 19.14
N TYR A 43 3.49 -4.35 19.01
CA TYR A 43 3.53 -5.16 17.79
C TYR A 43 2.21 -5.88 17.55
N LEU A 44 1.58 -6.43 18.59
CA LEU A 44 0.27 -7.08 18.48
C LEU A 44 -0.82 -6.11 18.03
N LEU A 45 -0.72 -4.83 18.41
CA LEU A 45 -1.65 -3.79 17.98
C LEU A 45 -1.38 -3.33 16.54
N ILE A 46 -0.12 -3.19 16.14
CA ILE A 46 0.28 -2.61 14.84
C ILE A 46 0.25 -3.64 13.71
N ILE A 47 0.69 -4.89 13.96
CA ILE A 47 0.85 -5.89 12.89
C ILE A 47 -0.49 -6.24 12.23
N PRO A 48 -1.58 -6.55 12.95
CA PRO A 48 -2.85 -6.91 12.31
C PRO A 48 -3.40 -5.85 11.34
N PRO A 49 -3.51 -4.55 11.70
CA PRO A 49 -3.98 -3.54 10.75
C PRO A 49 -3.00 -3.32 9.59
N PHE A 50 -1.69 -3.46 9.79
CA PHE A 50 -0.70 -3.37 8.70
C PHE A 50 -0.83 -4.53 7.71
N VAL A 51 -0.96 -5.77 8.22
CA VAL A 51 -1.18 -6.96 7.39
C VAL A 51 -2.49 -6.83 6.62
N TRP A 52 -3.56 -6.41 7.30
CA TRP A 52 -4.84 -6.11 6.67
C TRP A 52 -4.66 -5.04 5.57
N ALA A 53 -4.00 -3.93 5.87
CA ALA A 53 -3.74 -2.88 4.89
C ALA A 53 -3.00 -3.42 3.65
N ILE A 54 -1.97 -4.26 3.79
CA ILE A 54 -1.25 -4.83 2.65
C ILE A 54 -2.16 -5.70 1.76
N PHE A 55 -3.05 -6.51 2.34
CA PHE A 55 -3.95 -7.37 1.56
C PHE A 55 -5.12 -6.62 0.92
N PHE A 56 -5.62 -5.57 1.56
CA PHE A 56 -6.82 -4.84 1.14
C PHE A 56 -6.52 -3.56 0.36
N LEU A 57 -5.35 -2.92 0.54
CA LEU A 57 -4.78 -1.97 -0.43
C LEU A 57 -4.24 -2.76 -1.64
N ARG A 58 -5.13 -3.50 -2.31
CA ARG A 58 -4.83 -4.07 -3.62
C ARG A 58 -4.40 -2.93 -4.54
N ARG A 59 -3.27 -3.11 -5.23
CA ARG A 59 -2.83 -2.21 -6.30
C ARG A 59 -4.02 -1.94 -7.22
N GLN A 60 -4.36 -0.68 -7.40
CA GLN A 60 -5.33 -0.27 -8.40
C GLN A 60 -4.92 -0.91 -9.73
N ALA A 61 -5.87 -1.57 -10.39
CA ALA A 61 -5.59 -2.21 -11.67
C ALA A 61 -4.98 -1.19 -12.64
N PRO A 62 -4.04 -1.58 -13.51
CA PRO A 62 -3.49 -0.66 -14.49
C PRO A 62 -4.61 -0.13 -15.40
N LEU A 63 -4.45 1.12 -15.85
CA LEU A 63 -5.22 1.65 -16.97
C LEU A 63 -4.43 1.32 -18.24
N ILE A 64 -5.06 0.62 -19.16
CA ILE A 64 -4.46 0.28 -20.45
C ILE A 64 -5.05 1.20 -21.51
N ILE A 65 -4.16 1.68 -22.38
CA ILE A 65 -4.48 2.52 -23.52
C ILE A 65 -4.20 1.69 -24.77
N ASP A 66 -5.26 1.29 -25.48
CA ASP A 66 -5.16 0.64 -26.78
C ASP A 66 -5.34 1.68 -27.87
N ARG A 67 -4.25 1.93 -28.63
CA ARG A 67 -4.23 2.91 -29.72
C ARG A 67 -4.92 2.42 -30.99
N GLU A 68 -4.82 1.14 -31.31
CA GLU A 68 -5.45 0.59 -32.52
C GLU A 68 -6.97 0.66 -32.42
N ARG A 69 -7.49 0.35 -31.22
CA ARG A 69 -8.92 0.39 -30.94
C ARG A 69 -9.41 1.73 -30.41
N GLN A 70 -8.49 2.65 -30.09
CA GLN A 70 -8.75 3.97 -29.51
C GLN A 70 -9.60 3.91 -28.23
N ILE A 71 -9.26 2.98 -27.33
CA ILE A 71 -9.97 2.76 -26.06
C ILE A 71 -9.02 2.81 -24.86
N PHE A 72 -9.53 3.41 -23.79
CA PHE A 72 -9.00 3.27 -22.44
C PHE A 72 -9.79 2.19 -21.74
N TYR A 73 -9.14 1.23 -21.10
CA TYR A 73 -9.83 0.23 -20.31
C TYR A 73 -9.06 -0.16 -19.05
N THR A 74 -9.81 -0.55 -18.03
CA THR A 74 -9.28 -1.00 -16.74
C THR A 74 -10.26 -2.01 -16.14
N TRP A 75 -9.84 -2.69 -15.09
CA TRP A 75 -10.66 -3.68 -14.40
C TRP A 75 -10.73 -3.37 -12.91
N TYR A 76 -11.89 -3.56 -12.32
CA TYR A 76 -12.01 -3.42 -10.88
C TYR A 76 -13.10 -4.33 -10.34
N LYS A 77 -12.80 -5.01 -9.22
CA LYS A 77 -13.71 -5.97 -8.58
C LYS A 77 -14.33 -6.94 -9.59
N GLY A 78 -13.52 -7.44 -10.53
CA GLY A 78 -13.97 -8.41 -11.54
C GLY A 78 -14.77 -7.85 -12.72
N LYS A 79 -15.00 -6.52 -12.78
CA LYS A 79 -15.72 -5.87 -13.88
C LYS A 79 -14.76 -5.04 -14.75
N ALA A 80 -14.96 -5.09 -16.06
CA ALA A 80 -14.25 -4.25 -17.01
C ALA A 80 -14.94 -2.88 -17.15
N TYR A 81 -14.13 -1.84 -17.22
CA TYR A 81 -14.54 -0.48 -17.50
C TYR A 81 -13.76 0.02 -18.71
N ALA A 82 -14.43 0.67 -19.65
CA ALA A 82 -13.81 1.20 -20.85
C ALA A 82 -14.41 2.57 -21.25
N ALA A 83 -13.65 3.34 -22.00
CA ALA A 83 -14.11 4.55 -22.67
C ALA A 83 -13.31 4.74 -23.97
N ARG A 84 -13.97 5.13 -25.06
CA ARG A 84 -13.27 5.58 -26.27
C ARG A 84 -12.61 6.93 -26.03
N TYR A 85 -11.56 7.27 -26.78
CA TYR A 85 -10.82 8.52 -26.61
C TYR A 85 -11.71 9.78 -26.46
N PRO A 86 -12.75 10.00 -27.30
CA PRO A 86 -13.58 11.20 -27.19
C PRO A 86 -14.49 11.20 -25.94
N GLN A 87 -14.69 10.03 -25.34
CA GLN A 87 -15.62 9.81 -24.22
C GLN A 87 -14.91 9.78 -22.86
N VAL A 88 -13.57 9.71 -22.85
CA VAL A 88 -12.79 9.72 -21.62
C VAL A 88 -12.89 11.12 -21.01
N GLY A 89 -13.63 11.22 -19.91
CA GLY A 89 -13.68 12.45 -19.14
C GLY A 89 -12.40 12.60 -18.34
N MET A 90 -11.66 13.70 -18.52
CA MET A 90 -10.55 14.06 -17.65
C MET A 90 -11.00 15.18 -16.73
N ALA A 91 -10.81 15.02 -15.44
CA ALA A 91 -11.08 16.08 -14.49
C ALA A 91 -10.06 16.06 -13.35
N GLU A 92 -9.85 17.25 -12.79
CA GLU A 92 -8.97 17.46 -11.66
C GLU A 92 -9.81 18.02 -10.50
N LYS A 93 -9.72 17.38 -9.33
CA LYS A 93 -10.39 17.85 -8.11
C LYS A 93 -9.41 17.75 -6.96
N THR A 94 -9.19 18.84 -6.25
CA THR A 94 -8.32 18.89 -5.06
C THR A 94 -6.93 18.30 -5.34
N ASN A 95 -6.30 18.74 -6.43
CA ASN A 95 -5.00 18.24 -6.92
C ASN A 95 -4.94 16.77 -7.37
N ILE A 96 -6.06 16.05 -7.44
CA ILE A 96 -6.12 14.66 -7.91
C ILE A 96 -6.62 14.66 -9.35
N LEU A 97 -5.80 14.15 -10.27
CA LEU A 97 -6.22 13.84 -11.63
C LEU A 97 -7.01 12.52 -11.64
N PHE A 98 -8.16 12.52 -12.30
CA PHE A 98 -8.92 11.30 -12.55
C PHE A 98 -9.39 11.20 -14.00
N LEU A 99 -9.34 9.97 -14.52
CA LEU A 99 -9.83 9.59 -15.84
C LEU A 99 -11.13 8.81 -15.67
N LYS A 100 -12.22 9.30 -16.25
CA LYS A 100 -13.54 8.70 -16.16
C LYS A 100 -13.70 7.65 -17.26
N VAL A 101 -13.88 6.41 -16.84
CA VAL A 101 -14.20 5.25 -17.69
C VAL A 101 -15.57 4.69 -17.32
N TYR A 102 -16.23 3.96 -18.23
CA TYR A 102 -17.60 3.51 -18.04
C TYR A 102 -17.70 1.99 -18.05
N GLY A 103 -18.63 1.44 -17.28
CA GLY A 103 -18.91 0.01 -17.24
C GLY A 103 -20.37 -0.23 -16.90
N LEU A 104 -20.75 -1.49 -16.76
CA LEU A 104 -22.11 -1.89 -16.37
C LEU A 104 -22.13 -2.28 -14.89
N ASP A 105 -23.16 -1.83 -14.17
CA ASP A 105 -23.44 -2.26 -12.79
C ASP A 105 -24.07 -3.67 -12.77
N GLU A 106 -24.60 -4.11 -11.63
CA GLU A 106 -25.26 -5.43 -11.52
C GLU A 106 -26.65 -5.46 -12.19
N ASN A 107 -27.23 -4.28 -12.44
CA ASN A 107 -28.54 -4.07 -13.03
C ASN A 107 -28.45 -3.65 -14.50
N ASN A 108 -27.29 -3.82 -15.14
CA ASN A 108 -26.99 -3.38 -16.51
C ASN A 108 -27.14 -1.87 -16.77
N ASN A 109 -27.05 -1.03 -15.73
CA ASN A 109 -26.98 0.41 -15.90
C ASN A 109 -25.55 0.86 -16.19
N LEU A 110 -25.43 1.88 -17.04
CA LEU A 110 -24.15 2.51 -17.33
C LEU A 110 -23.66 3.31 -16.10
N VAL A 111 -22.52 2.89 -15.55
CA VAL A 111 -21.89 3.55 -14.40
C VAL A 111 -20.51 4.08 -14.75
N GLY A 112 -20.26 5.33 -14.39
CA GLY A 112 -18.97 5.98 -14.56
C GLY A 112 -18.06 5.74 -13.36
N ARG A 113 -16.79 5.47 -13.61
CA ARG A 113 -15.76 5.26 -12.61
C ARG A 113 -14.59 6.21 -12.84
N GLY A 114 -14.18 6.93 -11.81
CA GLY A 114 -12.92 7.66 -11.80
C GLY A 114 -11.74 6.72 -11.56
N PHE A 115 -10.81 6.66 -12.51
CA PHE A 115 -9.51 6.05 -12.36
C PHE A 115 -8.50 7.13 -11.93
N ILE A 116 -7.86 6.95 -10.78
CA ILE A 116 -6.83 7.85 -10.26
C ILE A 116 -5.45 7.27 -10.61
N PRO A 117 -4.63 7.92 -11.46
CA PRO A 117 -3.28 7.45 -11.72
C PRO A 117 -2.42 7.47 -10.45
N ASN A 118 -1.46 6.54 -10.33
CA ASN A 118 -0.61 6.45 -9.13
C ASN A 118 0.15 7.76 -8.84
N VAL A 119 0.61 8.46 -9.88
CA VAL A 119 1.24 9.79 -9.76
C VAL A 119 0.37 10.82 -9.03
N SER A 120 -0.96 10.68 -9.09
CA SER A 120 -1.93 11.53 -8.39
C SER A 120 -2.36 10.96 -7.05
N SER A 121 -2.25 9.65 -6.84
CA SER A 121 -2.47 9.02 -5.54
C SER A 121 -1.42 9.45 -4.50
N TYR A 122 -0.19 9.75 -4.93
CA TYR A 122 0.84 10.31 -4.05
C TYR A 122 0.55 11.77 -3.67
N SER A 123 -0.17 12.54 -4.50
CA SER A 123 -0.63 13.88 -4.13
C SER A 123 -1.59 13.85 -2.94
N PHE A 124 -2.45 12.84 -2.85
CA PHE A 124 -3.37 12.64 -1.71
C PHE A 124 -2.63 12.42 -0.38
N ALA A 125 -1.45 11.81 -0.43
CA ALA A 125 -0.59 11.61 0.74
C ALA A 125 0.40 12.76 0.99
N PHE A 126 0.30 13.88 0.26
CA PHE A 126 1.27 14.98 0.25
C PHE A 126 2.70 14.55 -0.17
N LEU A 127 2.83 13.44 -0.91
CA LEU A 127 4.09 12.86 -1.35
C LEU A 127 4.45 13.17 -2.81
N SER A 128 3.66 13.99 -3.52
CA SER A 128 3.99 14.43 -4.88
C SER A 128 3.85 15.94 -5.04
N SER A 129 4.64 16.49 -5.97
CA SER A 129 4.55 17.89 -6.35
C SER A 129 3.49 18.11 -7.44
N GLY A 130 3.07 19.35 -7.68
CA GLY A 130 2.16 19.67 -8.78
C GLY A 130 2.75 19.33 -10.17
N ASN A 131 4.09 19.30 -10.29
CA ASN A 131 4.80 19.12 -11.55
C ASN A 131 4.74 17.66 -12.06
N ASP A 132 4.72 16.69 -11.15
CA ASP A 132 4.69 15.25 -11.47
C ASP A 132 3.42 14.86 -12.25
N LYS A 133 2.32 15.59 -12.03
CA LYS A 133 1.05 15.41 -12.74
C LYS A 133 1.13 15.91 -14.18
N ALA A 134 1.71 17.08 -14.38
CA ALA A 134 1.90 17.66 -15.72
C ALA A 134 2.78 16.75 -16.58
N LEU A 135 3.84 16.18 -15.98
CA LEU A 135 4.70 15.19 -16.64
C LEU A 135 3.91 13.92 -17.03
N ALA A 136 3.04 13.41 -16.16
CA ALA A 136 2.24 12.24 -16.47
C ALA A 136 1.23 12.49 -17.60
N VAL A 137 0.60 13.67 -17.61
CA VAL A 137 -0.31 14.07 -18.69
C VAL A 137 0.46 14.25 -20.00
N ALA A 138 1.60 14.93 -19.96
CA ALA A 138 2.47 15.09 -21.12
C ALA A 138 2.93 13.75 -21.68
N PHE A 139 3.30 12.80 -20.81
CA PHE A 139 3.63 11.43 -21.20
C PHE A 139 2.45 10.74 -21.89
N MET A 140 1.24 10.81 -21.31
CA MET A 140 0.05 10.21 -21.94
C MET A 140 -0.23 10.82 -23.31
N VAL A 141 -0.16 12.14 -23.46
CA VAL A 141 -0.36 12.82 -24.75
C VAL A 141 0.71 12.39 -25.76
N LYS A 142 1.99 12.36 -25.36
CA LYS A 142 3.09 11.94 -26.23
C LYS A 142 2.94 10.47 -26.65
N PHE A 143 2.54 9.60 -25.73
CA PHE A 143 2.25 8.20 -26.03
C PHE A 143 1.06 8.04 -26.99
N LEU A 144 0.01 8.85 -26.85
CA LEU A 144 -1.13 8.82 -27.75
C LEU A 144 -0.75 9.24 -29.18
N LEU A 145 0.10 10.27 -29.31
CA LEU A 145 0.56 10.79 -30.60
C LEU A 145 1.61 9.87 -31.26
N ASN A 146 2.65 9.48 -30.54
CA ASN A 146 3.86 8.85 -31.09
C ASN A 146 3.97 7.36 -30.75
N GLY A 147 3.28 6.90 -29.70
CA GLY A 147 3.27 5.49 -29.32
C GLY A 147 4.36 5.03 -28.38
N LYS A 148 4.73 3.75 -28.51
CA LYS A 148 5.80 3.15 -27.70
C LYS A 148 7.19 3.72 -28.00
N GLU A 149 7.34 4.44 -29.10
CA GLU A 149 8.58 5.15 -29.46
C GLU A 149 8.70 6.54 -28.78
N ALA A 150 7.72 6.91 -27.95
CA ALA A 150 7.67 8.17 -27.19
C ALA A 150 8.63 8.20 -26.00
#